data_AF-A0AA37HAS9-F1
#
_entry.id   AF-A0AA37HAS9-F1
#
_cell.length_a   1.000
_cell.length_b   1.000
_cell.length_c   1.000
_cell.angle_alpha   90.00
_cell.angle_beta   90.00
_cell.angle_gamma   90.00
#
_symmetry.space_group_name_H-M   'P 1'
#
loop_
_entity.id
_entity.type
_entity.pdbx_description
1 polymer ?
#
loop_
_entity_poly.entity_id
_entity_poly.type
_entity_poly.pdbx_seq_one_letter_code
_entity_poly.pdbx_strand_id
1 'polypeptide(L)'
;MLFQPPVFETIFRTPVEHRLVIRGSRSRGAPLDGVRWYHDEFDAAGALVARYETFDETDESGEERCGWRRYDAGGRLLARHEVAMRWSALVALKQSRRGAEIALQRLSGHGSPVPPARRVLAA
;
A
#
# COMPACT_ATOMS: atom_id res chain seq x y z
N MET A 1 -2.74 22.62 4.30
CA MET A 1 -2.30 21.51 5.18
C MET A 1 -1.25 20.72 4.43
N LEU A 2 -0.07 20.50 5.00
CA LEU A 2 0.96 19.64 4.39
C LEU A 2 0.52 18.18 4.57
N PHE A 3 0.16 17.52 3.46
CA PHE A 3 -0.14 16.08 3.43
C PHE A 3 1.12 15.31 3.80
N GLN A 4 1.30 15.03 5.10
CA GLN A 4 2.36 14.14 5.55
C GLN A 4 1.87 12.71 5.32
N PRO A 5 2.51 11.94 4.41
CA PRO A 5 2.11 10.56 4.18
C PRO A 5 2.28 9.74 5.46
N PRO A 6 1.54 8.63 5.59
CA PRO A 6 1.86 7.61 6.58
C PRO A 6 3.33 7.16 6.41
N VAL A 7 3.99 6.78 7.51
CA VAL A 7 5.35 6.24 7.41
C VAL A 7 5.29 4.87 6.73
N PHE A 8 5.93 4.75 5.58
CA PHE A 8 5.79 3.58 4.71
C PHE A 8 6.45 2.34 5.33
N GLU A 9 7.60 2.49 5.98
CA GLU A 9 8.30 1.37 6.61
C GLU A 9 7.46 0.72 7.72
N THR A 10 6.63 1.50 8.43
CA THR A 10 5.80 0.97 9.52
C THR A 10 4.54 0.27 9.01
N ILE A 11 4.04 0.60 7.82
CA ILE A 11 2.87 -0.05 7.23
C ILE A 11 3.24 -1.39 6.58
N PHE A 12 4.33 -1.41 5.80
CA PHE A 12 4.61 -2.56 4.92
C PHE A 12 5.43 -3.68 5.57
N ARG A 13 5.98 -3.45 6.78
CA ARG A 13 6.82 -4.43 7.51
C ARG A 13 7.83 -5.12 6.58
N THR A 14 8.49 -4.31 5.74
CA THR A 14 9.47 -4.76 4.76
C THR A 14 10.62 -5.51 5.46
N PRO A 15 11.10 -6.65 4.93
CA PRO A 15 12.28 -7.33 5.47
C PRO A 15 13.47 -6.39 5.60
N VAL A 16 14.32 -6.59 6.61
CA VAL A 16 15.43 -5.66 6.91
C VAL A 16 16.49 -5.66 5.80
N GLU A 17 16.61 -6.75 5.07
CA GLU A 17 17.53 -6.90 3.93
C GLU A 17 16.99 -6.23 2.65
N HIS A 18 15.71 -5.87 2.64
CA HIS A 18 15.06 -5.26 1.49
C HIS A 18 15.12 -3.73 1.57
N ARG A 19 15.20 -3.10 0.40
CA ARG A 19 15.25 -1.64 0.29
C ARG A 19 13.94 -1.11 -0.29
N LEU A 20 13.26 -0.25 0.47
CA LEU A 20 12.10 0.51 -0.01
C LEU A 20 12.57 1.84 -0.60
N VAL A 21 12.17 2.14 -1.84
CA VAL A 21 12.56 3.35 -2.57
C VAL A 21 11.32 4.12 -3.03
N ILE A 22 11.28 5.41 -2.75
CA ILE A 22 10.24 6.31 -3.24
C ILE A 22 10.39 6.49 -4.75
N ARG A 23 9.36 6.14 -5.53
CA ARG A 23 9.30 6.46 -6.97
C ARG A 23 8.78 7.85 -7.23
N GLY A 24 7.86 8.33 -6.40
CA GLY A 24 7.27 9.66 -6.56
C GLY A 24 5.91 9.78 -5.88
N SER A 25 5.26 10.91 -6.16
CA SER A 25 3.90 11.18 -5.69
C SER A 25 3.08 11.83 -6.81
N ARG A 26 1.75 11.69 -6.73
CA ARG A 26 0.81 12.30 -7.65
C ARG A 26 -0.33 12.92 -6.84
N SER A 27 -0.43 14.24 -6.90
CA SER A 27 -1.55 14.99 -6.33
C SER A 27 -2.59 15.28 -7.41
N ARG A 28 -3.86 15.36 -7.02
CA ARG A 28 -4.98 15.82 -7.84
C ARG A 28 -5.73 16.91 -7.08
N GLY A 29 -6.14 17.94 -7.80
CA GLY A 29 -6.99 19.02 -7.27
C GLY A 29 -8.47 18.77 -7.59
N ALA A 30 -9.35 19.54 -6.95
CA ALA A 30 -10.79 19.44 -7.06
C ALA A 30 -11.30 19.32 -8.52
N PRO A 31 -12.38 18.55 -8.77
CA PRO A 31 -13.29 17.93 -7.79
C PRO A 31 -12.78 16.61 -7.18
N LEU A 32 -11.73 16.02 -7.76
CA LEU A 32 -11.10 14.78 -7.29
C LEU A 32 -9.85 15.13 -6.47
N ASP A 33 -10.04 15.56 -5.22
CA ASP A 33 -8.91 15.90 -4.34
C ASP A 33 -8.21 14.63 -3.82
N GLY A 34 -6.89 14.65 -3.80
CA GLY A 34 -6.14 13.60 -3.13
C GLY A 34 -4.70 13.49 -3.58
N VAL A 35 -3.98 12.64 -2.87
CA VAL A 35 -2.58 12.38 -3.12
C VAL A 35 -2.31 10.88 -3.08
N ARG A 36 -1.46 10.44 -4.00
CA ARG A 36 -0.93 9.08 -4.06
C ARG A 36 0.58 9.12 -3.98
N TRP A 37 1.17 8.12 -3.34
CA TRP A 37 2.61 7.94 -3.26
C TRP A 37 2.97 6.53 -3.72
N TYR A 38 4.09 6.41 -4.44
CA TYR A 38 4.51 5.18 -5.10
C TYR A 38 5.88 4.75 -4.58
N HIS A 39 6.02 3.46 -4.26
CA HIS A 39 7.28 2.88 -3.78
C HIS A 39 7.60 1.58 -4.50
N ASP A 40 8.89 1.32 -4.62
CA ASP A 40 9.43 0.02 -5.02
C ASP A 40 10.14 -0.63 -3.84
N GLU A 41 10.01 -1.95 -3.73
CA GLU A 41 10.82 -2.77 -2.84
C GLU A 41 11.78 -3.62 -3.67
N PHE A 42 13.05 -3.54 -3.31
CA PHE A 42 14.11 -4.34 -3.88
C PHE A 42 14.64 -5.33 -2.85
N ASP A 43 14.93 -6.56 -3.27
CA ASP A 43 15.63 -7.51 -2.42
C ASP A 43 17.12 -7.14 -2.23
N ALA A 44 17.83 -7.95 -1.45
CA ALA A 44 19.26 -7.75 -1.18
C ALA A 44 20.14 -7.83 -2.45
N ALA A 45 19.67 -8.49 -3.52
CA ALA A 45 20.36 -8.56 -4.80
C ALA A 45 20.03 -7.36 -5.72
N GLY A 46 19.13 -6.47 -5.30
CA GLY A 46 18.69 -5.32 -6.08
C GLY A 46 17.59 -5.65 -7.10
N ALA A 47 16.97 -6.84 -7.03
CA ALA A 47 15.84 -7.18 -7.88
C ALA A 47 14.55 -6.57 -7.35
N LEU A 48 13.73 -6.00 -8.23
CA LEU A 48 12.41 -5.49 -7.86
C LEU A 48 11.49 -6.65 -7.48
N VAL A 49 11.00 -6.66 -6.24
CA VAL A 49 10.14 -7.74 -5.73
C VAL A 49 8.68 -7.31 -5.54
N ALA A 50 8.45 -6.03 -5.25
CA ALA A 50 7.10 -5.49 -5.10
C ALA A 50 7.02 -4.00 -5.42
N ARG A 51 5.82 -3.54 -5.74
CA ARG A 51 5.48 -2.12 -5.82
C ARG A 51 4.37 -1.80 -4.82
N TYR A 52 4.40 -0.60 -4.29
CA TYR A 52 3.41 -0.13 -3.32
C TYR A 52 2.82 1.20 -3.74
N GLU A 53 1.55 1.36 -3.42
CA GLU A 53 0.84 2.62 -3.47
C GLU A 53 0.25 2.90 -2.10
N THR A 54 0.39 4.12 -1.60
CA THR A 54 -0.51 4.65 -0.56
C THR A 54 -1.31 5.78 -1.14
N PHE A 55 -2.50 5.99 -0.61
CA PHE A 55 -3.40 7.03 -1.08
C PHE A 55 -4.18 7.65 0.08
N ASP A 56 -4.48 8.92 -0.08
CA ASP A 56 -5.41 9.70 0.73
C ASP A 56 -6.18 10.60 -0.25
N GLU A 57 -7.40 10.20 -0.58
CA GLU A 57 -8.16 10.80 -1.68
C GLU A 57 -9.66 10.78 -1.44
N THR A 58 -10.34 11.66 -2.17
CA THR A 58 -11.78 11.59 -2.42
C THR A 58 -11.96 10.98 -3.81
N ASP A 59 -12.83 9.98 -3.92
CA ASP A 59 -13.06 9.28 -5.18
C ASP A 59 -14.09 9.97 -6.08
N GLU A 60 -14.40 9.35 -7.22
CA GLU A 60 -15.33 9.90 -8.22
C GLU A 60 -16.77 10.00 -7.72
N SER A 61 -17.13 9.26 -6.68
CA SER A 61 -18.44 9.34 -6.02
C SER A 61 -18.47 10.38 -4.90
N GLY A 62 -17.35 11.05 -4.62
CA GLY A 62 -17.21 11.94 -3.48
C GLY A 62 -16.85 11.23 -2.18
N GLU A 63 -16.55 9.92 -2.22
CA GLU A 63 -16.26 9.14 -1.03
C GLU A 63 -14.81 9.32 -0.60
N GLU A 64 -14.62 9.60 0.68
CA GLU A 64 -13.30 9.76 1.27
C GLU A 64 -12.66 8.39 1.56
N ARG A 65 -11.41 8.22 1.17
CA ARG A 65 -10.67 7.00 1.44
C ARG A 65 -9.18 7.23 1.62
N CYS A 66 -8.60 6.43 2.51
CA CYS A 66 -7.16 6.29 2.61
C CYS A 66 -6.76 4.82 2.75
N GLY A 67 -5.55 4.49 2.34
CA GLY A 67 -5.10 3.10 2.38
C GLY A 67 -3.86 2.84 1.56
N TRP A 68 -3.68 1.58 1.21
CA TRP A 68 -2.56 1.12 0.41
C TRP A 68 -2.90 -0.07 -0.49
N ARG A 69 -2.06 -0.26 -1.50
CA ARG A 69 -2.06 -1.39 -2.43
C ARG A 69 -0.64 -1.91 -2.56
N ARG A 70 -0.48 -3.24 -2.59
CA ARG A 70 0.77 -3.95 -2.88
C ARG A 70 0.60 -4.69 -4.19
N TYR A 71 1.57 -4.55 -5.07
CA TYR A 71 1.65 -5.22 -6.35
C TYR A 71 2.92 -6.08 -6.41
N ASP A 72 2.91 -7.12 -7.24
CA ASP A 72 4.15 -7.81 -7.60
C ASP A 72 5.00 -6.96 -8.55
N ALA A 73 6.20 -7.44 -8.87
CA ALA A 73 7.12 -6.80 -9.83
C ALA A 73 6.52 -6.66 -11.24
N GLY A 74 5.52 -7.48 -11.60
CA GLY A 74 4.77 -7.38 -12.85
C GLY A 74 3.65 -6.34 -12.83
N GLY A 75 3.31 -5.79 -11.65
CA GLY A 75 2.23 -4.83 -11.47
C GLY A 75 0.87 -5.47 -11.18
N ARG A 76 0.81 -6.78 -10.91
CA ARG A 76 -0.44 -7.44 -10.48
C ARG A 76 -0.69 -7.16 -9.01
N LEU A 77 -1.92 -6.77 -8.68
CA LEU A 77 -2.33 -6.50 -7.30
C LEU A 77 -2.27 -7.78 -6.46
N LEU A 78 -1.48 -7.76 -5.38
CA LEU A 78 -1.34 -8.86 -4.44
C LEU A 78 -2.17 -8.65 -3.17
N ALA A 79 -2.24 -7.41 -2.68
CA ALA A 79 -2.95 -7.08 -1.46
C ALA A 79 -3.38 -5.61 -1.46
N ARG A 80 -4.43 -5.29 -0.70
CA ARG A 80 -4.86 -3.92 -0.43
C ARG A 80 -5.48 -3.82 0.95
N HIS A 81 -5.44 -2.64 1.52
CA HIS A 81 -6.19 -2.30 2.71
C HIS A 81 -6.65 -0.86 2.60
N GLU A 82 -7.91 -0.61 2.93
CA GLU A 82 -8.59 0.68 2.73
C GLU A 82 -9.48 0.98 3.93
N VAL A 83 -9.56 2.25 4.27
CA VAL A 83 -10.47 2.79 5.28
C VAL A 83 -11.28 3.90 4.62
N ALA A 84 -12.61 3.85 4.80
CA ALA A 84 -13.57 4.82 4.26
C ALA A 84 -13.57 6.15 5.05
N MET A 85 -12.41 6.79 5.12
CA MET A 85 -12.22 8.16 5.60
C MET A 85 -10.85 8.69 5.15
N ARG A 86 -10.66 10.01 5.11
CA ARG A 86 -9.33 10.62 4.91
C ARG A 86 -8.35 10.24 6.03
N TRP A 87 -7.06 10.30 5.72
CA TRP A 87 -5.99 10.05 6.69
C TRP A 87 -6.10 10.94 7.93
N SER A 88 -6.43 12.23 7.76
CA SER A 88 -6.63 13.17 8.86
C SER A 88 -7.75 12.73 9.81
N ALA A 89 -8.87 12.25 9.27
CA ALA A 89 -9.99 11.73 10.05
C ALA A 89 -9.61 10.44 10.80
N LEU A 90 -8.83 9.54 10.17
CA LEU A 90 -8.33 8.34 10.82
C LEU A 90 -7.38 8.67 11.99
N VAL A 91 -6.49 9.66 11.81
CA VAL A 91 -5.59 10.14 12.87
C VAL A 91 -6.38 10.72 14.04
N ALA A 92 -7.42 11.50 13.77
CA ALA A 92 -8.30 12.04 14.81
C ALA A 92 -9.03 10.91 15.57
N LEU A 93 -9.60 9.95 14.85
CA LEU A 93 -10.29 8.79 15.44
C LEU A 93 -9.37 7.95 16.33
N LYS A 94 -8.13 7.73 15.90
CA LYS A 94 -7.12 6.95 16.66
C LYS A 94 -6.36 7.79 17.67
N GLN A 95 -6.68 9.08 17.79
CA GLN A 95 -6.07 10.05 18.69
C GLN A 95 -4.54 10.12 18.58
N SER A 96 -3.96 9.57 17.51
CA SER A 96 -2.52 9.47 17.30
C SER A 96 -2.21 9.01 15.86
N ARG A 97 -1.09 9.51 15.31
CA ARG A 97 -0.57 9.03 14.01
C ARG A 97 -0.20 7.55 14.06
N ARG A 98 0.51 7.15 15.12
CA ARG A 98 0.91 5.75 15.32
C ARG A 98 -0.30 4.81 15.38
N GLY A 99 -1.39 5.20 16.04
CA GLY A 99 -2.62 4.42 16.07
C GLY A 99 -3.29 4.29 14.68
N ALA A 100 -3.23 5.35 13.87
CA ALA A 100 -3.69 5.32 12.48
C ALA A 100 -2.82 4.41 11.60
N GLU A 101 -1.49 4.45 11.74
CA GLU A 101 -0.57 3.52 11.06
C GLU A 101 -0.86 2.06 11.41
N ILE A 102 -1.05 1.75 12.71
CA ILE A 102 -1.44 0.41 13.18
C ILE A 102 -2.78 -0.02 12.56
N ALA A 103 -3.73 0.90 12.40
CA ALA A 103 -5.00 0.60 11.74
C ALA A 103 -4.81 0.28 10.25
N LEU A 104 -3.80 0.87 9.59
CA LEU A 104 -3.43 0.58 8.22
C LEU A 104 -2.56 -0.68 8.07
N GLN A 105 -1.91 -1.18 9.13
CA GLN A 105 -1.07 -2.39 9.08
C GLN A 105 -1.86 -3.71 8.85
N ARG A 106 -3.20 -3.69 8.79
CA ARG A 106 -3.99 -4.93 8.65
C ARG A 106 -3.75 -5.58 7.30
N LEU A 107 -2.99 -6.67 7.31
CA LEU A 107 -2.96 -7.66 6.26
C LEU A 107 -4.31 -8.36 6.24
N SER A 108 -5.21 -7.96 5.34
CA SER A 108 -6.29 -8.85 4.93
C SER A 108 -5.65 -9.99 4.15
N GLY A 109 -5.25 -11.03 4.88
CA GLY A 109 -4.85 -12.31 4.31
C GLY A 109 -6.04 -12.91 3.59
N HIS A 110 -6.09 -12.76 2.28
CA HIS A 110 -6.72 -13.73 1.41
C HIS A 110 -5.61 -14.39 0.63
N GLY A 111 -5.15 -15.52 1.18
CA GLY A 111 -4.21 -16.41 0.51
C GLY A 111 -4.75 -16.77 -0.86
N SER A 112 -3.94 -16.54 -1.89
CA SER A 112 -4.04 -17.35 -3.10
C SER A 112 -3.21 -18.61 -2.85
N PRO A 113 -3.81 -19.82 -2.89
CA PRO A 113 -3.03 -21.04 -2.85
C PRO A 113 -2.14 -21.07 -4.10
N VAL A 114 -0.84 -21.23 -3.88
CA VAL A 114 0.10 -21.63 -4.93
C VAL A 114 -0.46 -22.93 -5.54
N PRO A 115 -0.77 -22.98 -6.85
CA PRO A 115 -1.15 -24.25 -7.45
C PRO A 115 0.06 -25.19 -7.38
N PRO A 116 -0.07 -26.41 -6.85
CA PRO A 116 1.03 -27.35 -6.89
C PRO A 116 1.40 -27.61 -8.35
N ALA A 117 2.69 -27.42 -8.65
CA ALA A 117 3.27 -27.75 -9.95
C ALA A 117 2.89 -29.20 -10.28
N ARG A 118 2.08 -29.37 -11.33
CA ARG A 118 1.67 -30.67 -11.82
C ARG A 118 2.92 -31.38 -12.33
N ARG A 119 3.44 -32.33 -11.56
CA ARG A 119 4.50 -33.25 -11.98
C ARG A 119 4.06 -33.89 -13.29
N VAL A 120 4.82 -33.62 -14.35
CA VAL A 120 4.80 -34.40 -15.58
C VAL A 120 5.27 -35.80 -15.21
N LEU A 121 4.35 -36.78 -15.28
CA LEU A 121 4.70 -38.19 -15.35
C LEU A 121 4.65 -38.57 -16.82
N ALA A 122 5.84 -38.78 -17.38
CA ALA A 122 6.04 -39.48 -18.62
C ALA A 122 5.88 -40.98 -18.38
N ALA A 123 5.08 -41.64 -19.22
CA ALA A 123 5.20 -43.04 -19.60
C ALA A 123 4.45 -43.21 -20.94
#